data_AF-A0A8T4IJR3-F1
#
_entry.id   AF-A0A8T4IJR3-F1
#
_cell.length_a   1.000
_cell.length_b   1.000
_cell.length_c   1.000
_cell.angle_alpha   90.00
_cell.angle_beta   90.00
_cell.angle_gamma   90.00
#
_symmetry.space_group_name_H-M   'P 1'
#
loop_
_entity.id
_entity.type
_entity.pdbx_description
1 polymer ?
#
loop_
_entity_poly.entity_id
_entity_poly.type
_entity_poly.pdbx_seq_one_letter_code
_entity_poly.pdbx_strand_id
1 'polypeptide(L)'
;MLDTTALINAVDRLADRLRATPQSALLKGAAAEGLALARELARRAQLLECPGRAPYEVPEGGIFSVGDQLAVAGHDLAEALASHGGSGAEGGAQARRTRQAEQMQQTQQAEQGLAEALALVEEGTRRCGGSAVGPVGGR
;
A
#
# COMPACT_ATOMS: atom_id res chain seq x y z
N MET A 1 -5.32 -14.96 -10.26
CA MET A 1 -4.83 -14.28 -9.06
C MET A 1 -3.77 -13.30 -9.52
N LEU A 2 -3.96 -12.02 -9.24
CA LEU A 2 -3.01 -10.97 -9.59
C LEU A 2 -1.68 -11.21 -8.85
N ASP A 3 -0.55 -11.07 -9.52
CA ASP A 3 0.76 -11.17 -8.87
C ASP A 3 1.09 -9.85 -8.14
N THR A 4 1.05 -9.89 -6.81
CA THR A 4 1.30 -8.73 -5.93
C THR A 4 2.68 -8.79 -5.26
N THR A 5 3.54 -9.72 -5.66
CA THR A 5 4.88 -9.93 -5.10
C THR A 5 5.74 -8.66 -5.14
N ALA A 6 5.62 -7.88 -6.21
CA ALA A 6 6.35 -6.61 -6.35
C ALA A 6 5.97 -5.60 -5.25
N LEU A 7 4.68 -5.52 -4.90
CA LEU A 7 4.19 -4.63 -3.86
C LEU A 7 4.66 -5.07 -2.48
N ILE A 8 4.54 -6.35 -2.17
CA ILE A 8 5.02 -6.93 -0.90
C ILE A 8 6.50 -6.61 -0.68
N ASN A 9 7.33 -6.91 -1.69
CA ASN A 9 8.77 -6.63 -1.62
C ASN A 9 9.09 -5.13 -1.44
N ALA A 10 8.35 -4.25 -2.11
CA ALA A 10 8.59 -2.81 -2.01
C ALA A 10 8.23 -2.27 -0.61
N VAL A 11 7.09 -2.72 -0.07
CA VAL A 11 6.64 -2.34 1.28
C VAL A 11 7.61 -2.87 2.34
N ASP A 12 8.00 -4.15 2.26
CA ASP A 12 8.90 -4.76 3.24
C ASP A 12 10.25 -4.06 3.30
N ARG A 13 10.81 -3.72 2.13
CA ARG A 13 12.06 -2.94 2.06
C ARG A 13 11.95 -1.57 2.72
N LEU A 14 10.83 -0.87 2.53
CA LEU A 14 10.62 0.43 3.16
C LEU A 14 10.39 0.27 4.67
N ALA A 15 9.62 -0.72 5.09
CA ALA A 15 9.38 -1.05 6.49
C ALA A 15 10.70 -1.36 7.22
N ASP A 16 11.55 -2.22 6.65
CA ASP A 16 12.86 -2.54 7.19
C ASP A 16 13.78 -1.32 7.27
N ARG A 17 13.73 -0.43 6.26
CA ARG A 17 14.46 0.83 6.32
C ARG A 17 13.98 1.72 7.46
N LEU A 18 12.67 1.83 7.68
CA LEU A 18 12.10 2.59 8.80
C LEU A 18 12.51 1.99 10.16
N ARG A 19 12.49 0.66 10.29
CA ARG A 19 12.95 -0.05 11.50
C ARG A 19 14.43 0.20 11.80
N ALA A 20 15.25 0.31 10.76
CA ALA A 20 16.67 0.64 10.88
C ALA A 20 16.96 2.15 11.03
N THR A 21 15.95 3.01 10.92
CA THR A 21 16.15 4.47 10.93
C THR A 21 16.44 4.98 12.35
N PRO A 22 17.49 5.81 12.56
CA PRO A 22 17.76 6.40 13.86
C PRO A 22 16.59 7.24 14.38
N GLN A 23 16.37 7.22 15.70
CA GLN A 23 15.29 7.98 16.35
C GLN A 23 15.26 9.47 15.97
N SER A 24 16.42 10.12 15.85
CA SER A 24 16.50 11.54 15.47
C SER A 24 15.96 11.81 14.06
N ALA A 25 16.10 10.87 13.13
CA ALA A 25 15.54 10.97 11.79
C ALA A 25 14.04 10.62 11.76
N LEU A 26 13.61 9.63 12.55
CA LEU A 26 12.19 9.33 12.75
C LEU A 26 11.42 10.54 13.28
N LEU A 27 11.95 11.20 14.31
CA LEU A 27 11.37 12.41 14.91
C LEU A 27 11.39 13.62 13.97
N LYS A 28 12.32 13.69 13.01
CA LYS A 28 12.39 14.77 12.01
C LYS A 28 11.36 14.64 10.89
N GLY A 29 10.62 13.53 10.82
CA GLY A 29 9.50 13.38 9.90
C GLY A 29 9.38 12.00 9.25
N ALA A 30 10.41 11.15 9.30
CA ALA A 30 10.32 9.84 8.66
C ALA A 30 9.21 8.95 9.25
N ALA A 31 8.93 9.08 10.56
CA ALA A 31 7.81 8.37 11.18
C ALA A 31 6.44 8.92 10.74
N ALA A 32 6.31 10.25 10.61
CA ALA A 32 5.07 10.87 10.16
C ALA A 32 4.75 10.49 8.70
N GLU A 33 5.75 10.52 7.83
CA GLU A 33 5.62 10.12 6.42
C GLU A 33 5.30 8.63 6.27
N GLY A 34 5.95 7.77 7.07
CA GLY A 34 5.67 6.35 7.08
C GLY A 34 4.24 6.04 7.55
N LEU A 35 3.76 6.73 8.59
CA LEU A 35 2.39 6.55 9.11
C LEU A 35 1.36 7.05 8.09
N ALA A 36 1.61 8.18 7.44
CA ALA A 36 0.74 8.70 6.39
C ALA A 36 0.61 7.70 5.22
N LEU A 37 1.73 7.09 4.80
CA LEU A 37 1.70 6.03 3.80
C LEU A 37 0.92 4.80 4.30
N ALA A 38 1.20 4.31 5.51
CA ALA A 38 0.51 3.15 6.08
C ALA A 38 -1.01 3.36 6.14
N ARG A 39 -1.46 4.55 6.54
CA ARG A 39 -2.89 4.93 6.54
C ARG A 39 -3.50 4.90 5.15
N GLU A 40 -2.80 5.41 4.14
CA GLU A 40 -3.29 5.41 2.77
C GLU A 40 -3.39 3.99 2.19
N LEU A 41 -2.40 3.12 2.47
CA LEU A 41 -2.45 1.72 2.05
C LEU A 41 -3.61 0.97 2.73
N ALA A 42 -3.76 1.14 4.05
CA ALA A 42 -4.85 0.53 4.81
C ALA A 42 -6.23 1.03 4.34
N ARG A 43 -6.36 2.33 4.03
CA ARG A 43 -7.60 2.90 3.49
C ARG A 43 -7.99 2.23 2.17
N ARG A 44 -7.01 2.00 1.28
CA ARG A 44 -7.23 1.32 -0.01
C ARG A 44 -7.62 -0.14 0.18
N ALA A 45 -6.94 -0.86 1.08
CA ALA A 45 -7.27 -2.24 1.41
C ALA A 45 -8.73 -2.35 1.89
N GLN A 46 -9.12 -1.52 2.86
CA GLN A 46 -10.48 -1.50 3.40
C GLN A 46 -11.56 -1.18 2.35
N LEU A 47 -11.28 -0.27 1.41
CA LEU A 47 -12.22 0.06 0.34
C LEU A 47 -12.44 -1.09 -0.64
N LEU A 48 -11.41 -1.90 -0.87
CA LEU A 48 -11.52 -3.12 -1.66
C LEU A 48 -12.29 -4.19 -0.86
N GLU A 49 -11.89 -4.47 0.37
CA GLU A 49 -12.49 -5.54 1.18
C GLU A 49 -13.95 -5.28 1.58
N CYS A 50 -14.29 -4.02 1.87
CA CYS A 50 -15.60 -3.61 2.34
C CYS A 50 -16.16 -2.44 1.50
N PRO A 51 -16.53 -2.66 0.23
CA PRO A 51 -17.08 -1.61 -0.61
C PRO A 51 -18.32 -0.97 0.02
N GLY A 52 -18.35 0.36 0.08
CA GLY A 52 -19.46 1.13 0.65
C GLY A 52 -19.40 1.33 2.17
N ARG A 53 -18.42 0.75 2.87
CA ARG A 53 -18.14 1.09 4.27
C ARG A 53 -17.10 2.21 4.34
N ALA A 54 -17.34 3.21 5.20
CA ALA A 54 -16.36 4.24 5.48
C ALA A 54 -15.10 3.59 6.11
N PRO A 55 -13.89 3.81 5.56
CA PRO A 55 -12.67 3.30 6.15
C PRO A 55 -12.45 3.85 7.54
N TYR A 56 -11.98 3.02 8.46
CA TYR A 56 -11.50 3.47 9.76
C TYR A 56 -10.07 3.99 9.65
N GLU A 57 -9.74 4.97 10.48
CA GLU A 57 -8.38 5.52 10.54
C GLU A 57 -7.47 4.60 11.37
N VAL A 58 -6.31 4.24 10.81
CA VAL A 58 -5.28 3.49 11.54
C VAL A 58 -4.68 4.41 12.61
N PRO A 59 -4.73 4.02 13.90
CA PRO A 59 -4.18 4.85 14.98
C PRO A 59 -2.66 4.95 14.89
N GLU A 60 -2.10 6.04 15.42
CA GLU A 60 -0.65 6.16 15.58
C GLU A 60 -0.17 5.19 16.68
N GLY A 61 0.75 4.28 16.35
CA GLY A 61 1.31 3.30 17.29
C GLY A 61 2.59 3.77 17.99
N GLY A 62 3.06 4.98 17.68
CA GLY A 62 4.36 5.52 18.10
C GLY A 62 5.44 5.41 17.03
N ILE A 63 6.49 6.22 17.17
CA ILE A 63 7.49 6.46 16.11
C ILE A 63 8.27 5.22 15.65
N PHE A 64 8.37 4.19 16.50
CA PHE A 64 9.09 2.94 16.18
C PHE A 64 8.20 1.86 15.56
N SER A 65 6.89 1.96 15.75
CA SER A 65 5.92 0.99 15.21
C SER A 65 5.56 1.25 13.75
N VAL A 66 5.97 2.40 13.19
CA VAL A 66 5.62 2.82 11.83
C VAL A 66 6.04 1.81 10.77
N GLY A 67 7.19 1.14 10.93
CA GLY A 67 7.63 0.10 10.01
C GLY A 67 6.70 -1.12 10.02
N ASP A 68 6.22 -1.52 11.20
CA ASP A 68 5.28 -2.64 11.34
C ASP A 68 3.89 -2.28 10.80
N GLN A 69 3.42 -1.07 11.09
CA GLN A 69 2.16 -0.57 10.55
C GLN A 69 2.17 -0.50 9.02
N LEU A 70 3.29 -0.09 8.44
CA LEU A 70 3.46 -0.05 7.00
C LEU A 70 3.46 -1.45 6.38
N ALA A 71 4.18 -2.40 6.97
CA ALA A 71 4.23 -3.78 6.50
C ALA A 71 2.83 -4.42 6.50
N VAL A 72 2.10 -4.33 7.62
CA VAL A 72 0.74 -4.88 7.74
C VAL A 72 -0.20 -4.24 6.71
N ALA A 73 -0.24 -2.91 6.64
CA ALA A 73 -1.14 -2.20 5.72
C ALA A 73 -0.84 -2.51 4.24
N GLY A 74 0.42 -2.70 3.88
CA GLY A 74 0.80 -3.07 2.53
C GLY A 74 0.47 -4.52 2.18
N HIS A 75 0.60 -5.44 3.14
CA HIS A 75 0.23 -6.84 2.97
C HIS A 75 -1.29 -6.99 2.85
N ASP A 76 -2.07 -6.28 3.69
CA ASP A 76 -3.53 -6.25 3.59
C ASP A 76 -3.98 -5.76 2.21
N LEU A 77 -3.36 -4.71 1.67
CA LEU A 77 -3.66 -4.22 0.33
C LEU A 77 -3.28 -5.24 -0.76
N ALA A 78 -2.14 -5.90 -0.63
CA ALA A 78 -1.69 -6.92 -1.58
C ALA A 78 -2.67 -8.11 -1.65
N GLU A 79 -3.18 -8.56 -0.50
CA GLU A 79 -4.17 -9.63 -0.41
C GLU A 79 -5.52 -9.18 -0.99
N ALA A 80 -5.98 -7.97 -0.64
CA ALA A 80 -7.22 -7.41 -1.16
C ALA A 80 -7.20 -7.31 -2.70
N LEU A 81 -6.08 -6.85 -3.28
CA LEU A 81 -5.89 -6.76 -4.73
C LEU A 81 -5.85 -8.15 -5.40
N ALA A 82 -5.14 -9.11 -4.80
CA ALA A 82 -5.05 -10.49 -5.31
C ALA A 82 -6.42 -11.17 -5.35
N SER A 83 -7.23 -10.96 -4.31
CA SER A 83 -8.60 -11.45 -4.19
C SER A 83 -9.58 -10.78 -5.17
N HIS A 84 -9.41 -9.47 -5.42
CA HIS A 84 -10.25 -8.75 -6.39
C HIS A 84 -10.02 -9.16 -7.85
N GLY A 85 -8.84 -9.69 -8.19
CA GLY A 85 -8.54 -10.23 -9.53
C GLY A 85 -8.94 -11.70 -9.75
N GLY A 86 -9.84 -12.26 -8.93
CA GLY A 86 -10.20 -13.68 -8.88
C GLY A 86 -11.40 -14.09 -9.76
N SER A 87 -11.24 -15.21 -10.48
CA SER A 87 -12.08 -15.63 -11.62
C SER A 87 -13.48 -16.17 -11.29
N GLY A 88 -14.49 -15.74 -12.05
CA GLY A 88 -15.86 -16.28 -12.01
C GLY A 88 -16.13 -17.36 -13.06
N ALA A 89 -16.76 -18.47 -12.64
CA ALA A 89 -17.40 -19.51 -13.46
C ALA A 89 -18.74 -19.85 -12.75
N GLU A 90 -19.91 -20.14 -13.34
CA GLU A 90 -20.38 -20.42 -14.70
C GLU A 90 -21.79 -19.77 -14.90
N GLY A 91 -22.22 -19.56 -16.15
CA GLY A 91 -23.55 -19.01 -16.48
C GLY A 91 -23.91 -19.18 -17.96
N GLY A 92 -25.10 -18.81 -18.44
CA GLY A 92 -25.47 -18.94 -19.87
C GLY A 92 -24.67 -17.99 -20.81
N ALA A 93 -24.59 -18.26 -22.12
CA ALA A 93 -23.68 -17.57 -23.05
C ALA A 93 -23.74 -16.02 -23.06
N GLN A 94 -24.93 -15.41 -22.95
CA GLN A 94 -25.08 -13.95 -22.89
C GLN A 94 -24.70 -13.38 -21.50
N ALA A 95 -25.01 -14.12 -20.43
CA ALA A 95 -24.55 -13.82 -19.08
C ALA A 95 -23.04 -14.03 -18.94
N ARG A 96 -22.43 -14.95 -19.70
CA ARG A 96 -20.98 -15.14 -19.76
C ARG A 96 -20.29 -13.96 -20.43
N ARG A 97 -20.83 -13.41 -21.53
CA ARG A 97 -20.23 -12.26 -22.21
C ARG A 97 -20.24 -10.99 -21.34
N THR A 98 -21.35 -10.73 -20.66
CA THR A 98 -21.48 -9.59 -19.73
C THR A 98 -20.56 -9.77 -18.53
N ARG A 99 -20.58 -10.93 -17.86
CA ARG A 99 -19.65 -11.26 -16.78
C ARG A 99 -18.18 -11.23 -17.21
N GLN A 100 -17.86 -11.66 -18.43
CA GLN A 100 -16.49 -11.59 -18.96
C GLN A 100 -16.05 -10.14 -19.14
N ALA A 101 -16.91 -9.26 -19.65
CA ALA A 101 -16.59 -7.84 -19.76
C ALA A 101 -16.39 -7.20 -18.37
N GLU A 102 -17.27 -7.50 -17.42
CA GLU A 102 -17.16 -7.07 -16.03
C GLU A 102 -15.89 -7.62 -15.37
N GLN A 103 -15.54 -8.88 -15.62
CA GLN A 103 -14.35 -9.54 -15.09
C GLN A 103 -13.07 -8.96 -15.70
N MET A 104 -13.04 -8.67 -17.00
CA MET A 104 -11.91 -7.98 -17.62
C MET A 104 -11.73 -6.58 -17.04
N GLN A 105 -12.83 -5.85 -16.83
CA GLN A 105 -12.80 -4.54 -16.19
C GLN A 105 -12.32 -4.63 -14.75
N GLN A 106 -12.75 -5.65 -13.99
CA GLN A 106 -12.31 -5.89 -12.62
C GLN A 106 -10.82 -6.23 -12.54
N THR A 107 -10.31 -7.09 -13.42
CA THR A 107 -8.87 -7.38 -13.52
C THR A 107 -8.08 -6.12 -13.85
N GLN A 108 -8.52 -5.34 -14.83
CA GLN A 108 -7.86 -4.09 -15.21
C GLN A 108 -7.86 -3.07 -14.06
N GLN A 109 -8.95 -2.97 -13.30
CA GLN A 109 -9.03 -2.13 -12.11
C GLN A 109 -8.06 -2.60 -11.02
N ALA A 110 -7.92 -3.92 -10.81
CA ALA A 110 -6.97 -4.48 -9.85
C ALA A 110 -5.51 -4.22 -10.26
N GLU A 111 -5.19 -4.38 -11.55
CA GLU A 111 -3.87 -4.05 -12.11
C GLU A 111 -3.54 -2.56 -11.96
N GLN A 112 -4.50 -1.68 -12.27
CA GLN A 112 -4.34 -0.25 -12.05
C GLN A 112 -4.13 0.06 -10.55
N GLY A 113 -4.91 -0.56 -9.67
CA GLY A 113 -4.77 -0.41 -8.22
C GLY A 113 -3.39 -0.85 -7.71
N LEU A 114 -2.83 -1.93 -8.26
CA LEU A 114 -1.47 -2.38 -7.96
C LEU A 114 -0.42 -1.37 -8.44
N ALA A 115 -0.56 -0.85 -9.66
CA ALA A 115 0.37 0.14 -10.20
C ALA A 115 0.37 1.45 -9.37
N GLU A 116 -0.81 1.91 -8.95
CA GLU A 116 -0.93 3.08 -8.07
C GLU A 116 -0.34 2.82 -6.68
N ALA A 117 -0.53 1.62 -6.12
CA ALA A 117 0.05 1.25 -4.83
C ALA A 117 1.59 1.28 -4.88
N LEU A 118 2.18 0.74 -5.95
CA LEU A 118 3.64 0.79 -6.16
C LEU A 118 4.14 2.24 -6.25
N ALA A 119 3.47 3.10 -7.03
CA ALA A 119 3.82 4.51 -7.14
C ALA A 119 3.74 5.23 -5.78
N LEU A 120 2.75 4.91 -4.94
CA LEU A 120 2.65 5.46 -3.57
C LEU A 120 3.82 5.03 -2.68
N VAL A 121 4.22 3.75 -2.75
CA VAL A 121 5.35 3.23 -1.97
C VAL A 121 6.68 3.85 -2.42
N GLU A 122 6.86 4.05 -3.73
CA GLU A 122 8.04 4.74 -4.27
C GLU A 122 8.11 6.21 -3.81
N GLU A 123 6.99 6.93 -3.86
CA GLU A 123 6.90 8.30 -3.35
C GLU A 123 7.16 8.34 -1.83
N GLY A 124 6.53 7.47 -1.06
CA GLY A 124 6.77 7.39 0.38
C GLY A 124 8.22 7.04 0.73
N THR A 125 8.88 6.21 -0.09
CA THR A 125 10.31 5.91 0.03
C THR A 125 11.16 7.18 -0.11
N ARG A 126 10.81 8.05 -1.06
CA ARG A 126 11.48 9.35 -1.26
C ARG A 126 11.23 10.28 -0.07
N ARG A 127 9.98 10.44 0.37
CA ARG A 127 9.63 11.32 1.50
C ARG A 127 10.28 10.88 2.81
N CYS A 128 10.30 9.59 3.11
CA CYS A 128 10.97 9.06 4.30
C CYS A 128 12.51 9.21 4.24
N GLY A 129 13.10 9.40 3.06
CA GLY A 129 14.55 9.54 2.86
C GLY A 129 15.04 10.98 2.78
N GLY A 130 14.16 11.92 2.45
CA GLY A 130 14.49 13.32 2.16
C GLY A 130 14.91 14.16 3.38
N SER A 131 14.75 13.66 4.61
CA SER A 131 15.02 14.47 5.82
C SER A 131 16.50 14.52 6.26
N ALA A 132 17.43 13.92 5.49
CA ALA A 132 18.84 13.74 5.88
C ALA A 132 19.87 14.61 5.14
N VAL A 133 19.47 15.68 4.42
CA VAL A 133 20.43 16.66 3.88
C VAL A 133 20.12 18.04 4.44
N GLY A 134 20.61 18.28 5.67
CA GLY A 134 20.87 19.65 6.13
C GLY A 134 22.22 20.11 5.57
N PRO A 135 22.42 21.40 5.24
CA PRO A 135 23.70 21.89 4.76
C PRO A 135 24.76 21.61 5.82
N VAL A 136 25.82 20.89 5.44
CA VAL A 136 27.01 20.71 6.28
C VAL A 136 27.68 22.08 6.36
N GLY A 137 27.28 22.86 7.36
CA GLY A 137 27.87 24.17 7.64
C GLY A 137 29.31 23.98 8.07
N GLY A 138 30.22 24.39 7.19
CA GLY A 138 31.65 24.46 7.48
C GLY A 138 31.95 25.37 8.67
N ARG A 139 32.86 24.91 9.51
CA ARG A 139 33.74 25.73 10.33
C ARG A 139 35.12 25.10 10.32
#